data_AF-A0A843KDD6-F1
#
_entry.id   AF-A0A843KDD6-F1
#
_cell.length_a   1.000
_cell.length_b   1.000
_cell.length_c   1.000
_cell.angle_alpha   90.00
_cell.angle_beta   90.00
_cell.angle_gamma   90.00
#
_symmetry.space_group_name_H-M   'P 1'
#
loop_
_entity.id
_entity.type
_entity.pdbx_description
1 polymer ?
#
loop_
_entity_poly.entity_id
_entity_poly.type
_entity_poly.pdbx_seq_one_letter_code
_entity_poly.pdbx_strand_id
1 'polypeptide(L)'
;MNEEGQWIVLMGLLVAVALFFLALIINQSALVGQTTAEGVLEFPKNDIRDLREAVFDYVDAAGALDPIERVDIEKDIITISLERKNAVVQFGNGTPQDVSGRWLRPVDIHYNNGVTVYNETVYY
;
A
#
# COMPACT_ATOMS: atom_id res chain seq x y z
N MET A 1 -10.78 52.88 43.08
CA MET A 1 -10.59 51.54 42.50
C MET A 1 -10.79 51.67 41.01
N ASN A 2 -9.89 51.14 40.18
CA ASN A 2 -9.79 51.46 38.75
C ASN A 2 -10.54 50.40 37.92
N GLU A 3 -11.87 50.50 37.90
CA GLU A 3 -12.80 49.48 37.36
C GLU A 3 -12.74 49.38 35.83
N GLU A 4 -12.44 50.50 35.15
CA GLU A 4 -12.37 50.55 33.68
C GLU A 4 -11.15 49.80 33.13
N GLY A 5 -9.99 49.96 33.76
CA GLY A 5 -8.77 49.25 33.36
C GLY A 5 -8.87 47.74 33.59
N GLN A 6 -9.54 47.32 34.66
CA GLN A 6 -9.76 45.90 34.95
C GLN A 6 -10.65 45.23 33.89
N TRP A 7 -11.66 45.94 33.39
CA TRP A 7 -12.58 45.41 32.39
C TRP A 7 -11.91 45.16 31.04
N ILE A 8 -11.03 46.07 30.62
CA ILE A 8 -10.22 45.92 29.40
C ILE A 8 -9.27 44.72 29.50
N VAL A 9 -8.61 44.56 30.65
CA VAL A 9 -7.71 43.42 30.89
C VAL A 9 -8.48 42.10 30.88
N LEU A 10 -9.69 42.08 31.45
CA LEU A 10 -10.52 40.89 31.53
C LEU A 10 -11.04 40.45 30.14
N MET A 11 -11.46 41.41 29.31
CA MET A 11 -11.85 41.14 27.93
C MET A 11 -10.67 40.67 27.06
N GLY A 12 -9.49 41.29 27.23
CA GLY A 12 -8.27 40.86 26.54
C GLY A 12 -7.86 39.43 26.91
N LEU A 13 -7.95 39.06 28.19
CA LEU A 13 -7.68 37.71 28.66
C LEU A 13 -8.65 36.69 28.05
N LEU A 14 -9.94 37.03 27.98
CA LEU A 14 -10.98 36.15 27.41
C LEU A 14 -10.71 35.86 25.93
N VAL A 15 -10.38 36.90 25.15
CA VAL A 15 -10.04 36.76 23.73
C VAL A 15 -8.76 35.93 23.56
N ALA A 16 -7.74 36.16 24.38
CA ALA A 16 -6.49 35.40 24.31
C ALA A 16 -6.70 33.90 24.61
N VAL A 17 -7.50 33.57 25.63
CA VAL A 17 -7.85 32.19 25.97
C VAL A 17 -8.65 31.52 24.84
N ALA A 18 -9.63 32.22 24.26
CA ALA A 18 -10.40 31.70 23.13
C ALA A 18 -9.53 31.40 21.90
N LEU A 19 -8.61 32.30 21.56
CA LEU A 19 -7.65 32.10 20.45
C LEU A 19 -6.68 30.95 20.74
N PHE A 20 -6.25 30.78 21.99
CA PHE A 20 -5.38 29.66 22.38
C PHE A 20 -6.08 28.31 22.18
N PHE A 21 -7.33 28.17 22.60
CA PHE A 21 -8.11 26.96 22.35
C PHE A 21 -8.37 26.72 20.86
N LEU A 22 -8.66 27.79 20.10
CA LEU A 22 -8.84 27.69 18.65
C LEU A 22 -7.56 27.17 17.97
N ALA A 23 -6.40 27.68 18.37
CA ALA A 23 -5.11 27.23 17.85
C ALA A 23 -4.83 25.76 18.18
N LEU A 24 -5.17 25.29 19.39
CA LEU A 24 -5.03 23.89 19.77
C LEU A 24 -5.92 22.96 18.93
N ILE A 25 -7.17 23.36 18.65
CA ILE A 25 -8.09 22.59 17.82
C ILE A 25 -7.57 22.52 16.38
N ILE A 26 -7.11 23.64 15.82
CA ILE A 26 -6.54 23.68 14.47
C ILE A 26 -5.29 22.78 14.37
N ASN A 27 -4.39 22.86 15.36
CA ASN A 27 -3.16 22.07 15.38
C ASN A 27 -3.44 20.56 15.38
N GLN A 28 -4.47 20.11 16.13
CA GLN A 28 -4.87 18.70 16.10
C GLN A 28 -5.63 18.30 14.83
N SER A 29 -6.43 19.20 14.26
CA SER A 29 -7.17 18.93 13.02
C SER A 29 -6.25 18.69 11.82
N ALA A 30 -5.11 19.39 11.77
CA ALA A 30 -4.08 19.17 10.74
C ALA A 30 -3.41 17.79 10.90
N LEU A 31 -3.13 17.39 12.14
CA LEU A 31 -2.47 16.12 12.48
C LEU A 31 -3.32 14.89 12.15
N VAL A 32 -4.64 14.96 12.37
CA VAL A 32 -5.56 13.84 12.10
C VAL A 32 -5.91 13.74 10.60
N GLY A 33 -5.96 14.88 9.90
CA GLY A 33 -6.13 14.90 8.44
C GLY A 33 -4.96 14.28 7.68
N GLN A 34 -3.73 14.44 8.20
CA GLN A 34 -2.52 13.88 7.60
C GLN A 34 -2.49 12.34 7.68
N THR A 35 -2.76 11.76 8.84
CA THR A 35 -2.69 10.28 9.03
C THR A 35 -3.79 9.53 8.27
N THR A 36 -4.95 10.17 8.04
CA THR A 36 -6.05 9.58 7.25
C THR A 36 -5.77 9.63 5.75
N ALA A 37 -5.08 10.67 5.25
CA ALA A 37 -4.69 10.78 3.84
C ALA A 37 -3.48 9.90 3.49
N GLU A 38 -2.50 9.79 4.40
CA GLU A 38 -1.35 8.89 4.24
C GLU A 38 -1.78 7.41 4.19
N GLY A 39 -2.72 7.00 5.06
CA GLY A 39 -3.21 5.61 5.10
C GLY A 39 -4.06 5.16 3.92
N VAL A 40 -4.61 6.07 3.10
CA VAL A 40 -5.48 5.74 1.95
C VAL A 40 -4.74 5.82 0.60
N LEU A 41 -3.64 6.56 0.54
CA LEU A 41 -2.87 6.76 -0.72
C LEU A 41 -1.59 5.94 -0.82
N GLU A 42 -1.24 5.16 0.19
CA GLU A 42 -0.09 4.26 0.11
C GLU A 42 -0.44 3.02 -0.72
N PHE A 43 -0.50 3.20 -2.04
CA PHE A 43 -0.47 2.07 -2.95
C PHE A 43 0.87 1.35 -2.74
N PRO A 44 0.88 0.04 -2.42
CA PRO A 44 2.09 -0.70 -2.07
C PRO A 44 2.92 -1.01 -3.33
N LYS A 45 3.38 0.03 -4.04
CA LYS A 45 4.08 -0.06 -5.33
C LYS A 45 5.33 -0.91 -5.22
N ASN A 46 6.09 -0.72 -4.13
CA ASN A 46 7.32 -1.48 -3.89
C ASN A 46 7.00 -2.96 -3.69
N ASP A 47 5.97 -3.30 -2.91
CA ASP A 47 5.63 -4.69 -2.65
C ASP A 47 5.15 -5.43 -3.89
N ILE A 48 4.33 -4.78 -4.71
CA ILE A 48 3.84 -5.34 -5.98
C ILE A 48 5.00 -5.50 -6.97
N ARG A 49 5.93 -4.53 -7.02
CA ARG A 49 7.10 -4.61 -7.91
C ARG A 49 8.03 -5.76 -7.51
N ASP A 50 8.34 -5.88 -6.22
CA ASP A 50 9.22 -6.94 -5.73
C ASP A 50 8.59 -8.32 -5.93
N LEU A 51 7.27 -8.44 -5.73
CA LEU A 51 6.54 -9.67 -6.01
C LEU A 51 6.59 -10.02 -7.49
N ARG A 52 6.37 -9.05 -8.37
CA ARG A 52 6.40 -9.25 -9.82
C ARG A 52 7.76 -9.73 -10.30
N GLU A 53 8.84 -9.15 -9.78
CA GLU A 53 10.22 -9.59 -10.07
C GLU A 53 10.43 -11.05 -9.64
N ALA A 54 10.01 -11.41 -8.42
CA ALA A 54 10.10 -12.80 -7.95
C ALA A 54 9.26 -13.79 -8.79
N VAL A 55 8.08 -13.38 -9.25
CA VAL A 55 7.24 -14.22 -10.12
C VAL A 55 7.87 -14.40 -11.51
N PHE A 56 8.49 -13.37 -12.07
CA PHE A 56 9.20 -13.50 -13.35
C PHE A 56 10.44 -14.37 -13.24
N ASP A 57 11.26 -14.19 -12.19
CA ASP A 57 12.39 -15.07 -11.90
C ASP A 57 11.92 -16.53 -11.74
N TYR A 58 10.79 -16.74 -11.06
CA TYR A 58 10.17 -18.07 -10.95
C TYR A 58 9.74 -18.61 -12.31
N VAL A 59 9.05 -17.83 -13.15
CA VAL A 59 8.57 -18.29 -14.47
C VAL A 59 9.75 -18.63 -15.40
N ASP A 60 10.84 -17.85 -15.34
CA ASP A 60 12.07 -18.11 -16.10
C ASP A 60 12.78 -19.40 -15.64
N ALA A 61 12.87 -19.60 -14.33
CA ALA A 61 13.47 -20.80 -13.76
C ALA A 61 12.57 -22.04 -13.88
N ALA A 62 11.24 -21.87 -13.89
CA ALA A 62 10.26 -22.97 -13.86
C ALA A 62 10.41 -23.96 -15.02
N GLY A 63 10.93 -23.53 -16.16
CA GLY A 63 11.22 -24.42 -17.29
C GLY A 63 12.34 -25.43 -17.01
N ALA A 64 13.25 -25.13 -16.08
CA ALA A 64 14.40 -25.96 -15.72
C ALA A 64 14.22 -26.69 -14.36
N LEU A 65 13.25 -26.27 -13.55
CA LEU A 65 12.99 -26.81 -12.23
C LEU A 65 12.17 -28.11 -12.27
N ASP A 66 12.45 -29.01 -11.33
CA ASP A 66 11.66 -30.22 -11.16
C ASP A 66 10.21 -29.88 -10.73
N PRO A 67 9.21 -30.71 -11.06
CA PRO A 67 7.83 -30.46 -10.70
C PRO A 67 7.57 -30.25 -9.20
N ILE A 68 8.39 -30.88 -8.36
CA ILE A 68 8.31 -30.76 -6.90
C ILE A 68 8.85 -29.41 -6.46
N GLU A 69 10.03 -29.02 -6.94
CA GLU A 69 10.65 -27.73 -6.64
C GLU A 69 9.76 -26.55 -7.06
N ARG A 70 9.06 -26.68 -8.20
CA ARG A 70 8.09 -25.67 -8.65
C ARG A 70 6.96 -25.43 -7.66
N VAL A 71 6.42 -26.50 -7.08
CA VAL A 71 5.31 -26.44 -6.12
C VAL A 71 5.80 -25.87 -4.79
N ASP A 72 6.99 -26.26 -4.36
CA ASP A 72 7.59 -25.76 -3.12
C ASP A 72 7.89 -24.27 -3.20
N ILE A 73 8.51 -23.80 -4.28
CA ILE A 73 8.80 -22.37 -4.48
C ILE A 73 7.49 -21.55 -4.61
N GLU A 74 6.50 -22.07 -5.34
CA GLU A 74 5.19 -21.39 -5.44
C GLU A 74 4.55 -21.21 -4.06
N LYS A 75 4.57 -22.28 -3.25
CA LYS A 75 4.03 -22.27 -1.89
C LYS A 75 4.80 -21.34 -0.97
N ASP A 76 6.12 -21.28 -1.08
CA ASP A 76 6.94 -20.36 -0.30
C ASP A 76 6.64 -18.90 -0.64
N ILE A 77 6.50 -18.55 -1.92
CA ILE A 77 6.11 -17.20 -2.35
C ILE A 77 4.76 -16.79 -1.74
N ILE A 78 3.77 -17.69 -1.79
CA ILE A 78 2.44 -17.45 -1.22
C ILE A 78 2.53 -17.31 0.30
N THR A 79 3.27 -18.19 0.97
CA THR A 79 3.38 -18.22 2.45
C THR A 79 4.09 -16.97 2.97
N ILE A 80 5.21 -16.59 2.36
CA ILE A 80 5.96 -15.38 2.73
C ILE A 80 5.13 -14.11 2.51
N SER A 81 4.38 -14.05 1.40
CA SER A 81 3.50 -12.92 1.10
C SER A 81 2.38 -12.79 2.12
N LEU A 82 1.83 -13.92 2.56
CA LEU A 82 0.80 -13.95 3.59
C LEU A 82 1.36 -13.57 4.97
N GLU A 83 2.48 -14.15 5.41
CA GLU A 83 3.03 -13.89 6.75
C GLU A 83 3.60 -12.48 6.91
N ARG A 84 4.36 -11.99 5.92
CA ARG A 84 5.11 -10.73 6.07
C ARG A 84 4.33 -9.51 5.58
N LYS A 85 3.50 -9.67 4.55
CA LYS A 85 2.79 -8.56 3.89
C LYS A 85 1.27 -8.63 4.06
N ASN A 86 0.77 -9.66 4.76
CA ASN A 86 -0.66 -9.93 4.94
C ASN A 86 -1.42 -9.92 3.61
N ALA A 87 -0.74 -10.38 2.54
CA ALA A 87 -1.21 -10.32 1.18
C ALA A 87 -1.43 -11.73 0.63
N VAL A 88 -2.64 -11.96 0.13
CA VAL A 88 -2.97 -13.13 -0.67
C VAL A 88 -2.46 -12.88 -2.07
N VAL A 89 -1.59 -13.76 -2.53
CA VAL A 89 -1.05 -13.74 -3.87
C VAL A 89 -1.43 -15.04 -4.58
N GLN A 90 -1.88 -14.91 -5.81
CA GLN A 90 -2.06 -16.03 -6.72
C GLN A 90 -1.41 -15.66 -8.05
N PHE A 91 -0.55 -16.52 -8.56
CA PHE A 91 0.07 -16.31 -9.86
C PHE A 91 0.07 -17.61 -10.65
N GLY A 92 0.07 -17.49 -11.97
CA GLY A 92 0.02 -18.65 -12.85
C GLY A 92 0.58 -18.31 -14.21
N ASN A 93 0.99 -19.34 -14.93
CA ASN A 93 1.38 -19.21 -16.32
C ASN A 93 0.38 -19.94 -17.23
N GLY A 94 -0.02 -19.29 -18.32
CA GLY A 94 -0.85 -19.92 -19.35
C GLY A 94 -0.02 -20.64 -20.40
N THR A 95 -0.69 -21.12 -21.44
CA THR A 95 -0.02 -21.70 -22.62
C THR A 95 0.61 -20.60 -23.47
N PRO A 96 1.79 -20.84 -24.09
CA PRO A 96 2.37 -19.91 -25.05
C PRO A 96 1.39 -19.56 -26.18
N GLN A 97 1.27 -18.28 -26.50
CA GLN A 97 0.40 -17.75 -27.54
C GLN A 97 1.20 -16.82 -28.46
N ASP A 98 0.85 -16.83 -29.74
CA ASP A 98 1.43 -15.92 -30.72
C ASP A 98 0.83 -14.53 -30.56
N VAL A 99 1.64 -13.59 -30.11
CA VAL A 99 1.29 -12.18 -29.98
C VAL A 99 2.17 -11.39 -30.95
N SER A 100 1.57 -10.94 -32.05
CA SER A 100 2.25 -10.11 -33.06
C SER A 100 3.52 -10.76 -33.65
N GLY A 101 3.53 -12.08 -33.85
CA GLY A 101 4.66 -12.82 -34.43
C GLY A 101 5.74 -13.23 -33.41
N ARG A 102 5.45 -13.12 -32.10
CA ARG A 102 6.29 -13.62 -31.01
C ARG A 102 5.50 -14.61 -30.16
N TRP A 103 6.10 -15.75 -29.90
CA TRP A 103 5.58 -16.71 -28.93
C TRP A 103 5.86 -16.18 -27.52
N LEU A 104 4.81 -15.67 -26.88
CA LEU A 104 4.86 -15.16 -25.51
C LEU A 104 3.95 -16.01 -24.62
N ARG A 105 4.36 -16.21 -23.38
CA ARG A 105 3.59 -16.91 -22.36
C ARG A 105 2.87 -15.87 -21.49
N PRO A 106 1.54 -15.94 -21.34
CA PRO A 106 0.84 -15.07 -20.41
C PRO A 106 1.20 -15.48 -18.98
N VAL A 107 1.51 -14.49 -18.16
CA VAL A 107 1.71 -14.62 -16.71
C VAL A 107 0.63 -13.79 -16.04
N ASP A 108 -0.22 -14.46 -15.28
CA ASP A 108 -1.30 -13.83 -14.51
C ASP A 108 -0.83 -13.65 -13.07
N ILE A 109 -1.00 -12.45 -12.52
CA ILE A 109 -0.66 -12.10 -11.14
C ILE A 109 -1.88 -11.46 -10.50
N HIS A 110 -2.35 -12.05 -9.42
CA HIS A 110 -3.41 -11.56 -8.55
C HIS A 110 -2.81 -11.27 -7.17
N TYR A 111 -2.93 -10.03 -6.72
CA TYR A 111 -2.46 -9.57 -5.41
C TYR A 111 -3.60 -8.90 -4.65
N ASN A 112 -3.76 -9.26 -3.39
CA ASN A 112 -4.75 -8.67 -2.50
C ASN A 112 -4.24 -8.62 -1.05
N ASN A 113 -4.10 -7.43 -0.47
CA ASN A 113 -3.70 -7.24 0.93
C ASN A 113 -4.83 -6.76 1.85
N GLY A 114 -6.08 -6.94 1.43
CA GLY A 114 -7.28 -6.50 2.16
C GLY A 114 -7.61 -5.01 1.99
N VAL A 115 -6.71 -4.21 1.43
CA VAL A 115 -6.92 -2.78 1.15
C VAL A 115 -6.83 -2.47 -0.35
N THR A 116 -5.85 -3.06 -1.03
CA THR A 116 -5.59 -2.89 -2.46
C THR A 116 -5.69 -4.23 -3.18
N VAL A 117 -6.38 -4.22 -4.33
CA VAL A 117 -6.44 -5.35 -5.26
C VAL A 117 -5.69 -4.97 -6.53
N TYR A 118 -4.80 -5.84 -6.97
CA TYR A 118 -4.03 -5.67 -8.19
C TYR A 118 -4.07 -6.94 -9.04
N ASN A 119 -4.46 -6.77 -10.31
CA ASN A 119 -4.54 -7.84 -11.30
C ASN A 119 -3.70 -7.44 -12.50
N GLU A 120 -2.78 -8.31 -12.90
CA GLU A 120 -1.98 -8.11 -14.10
C GLU A 120 -1.93 -9.39 -14.93
N THR A 121 -2.06 -9.24 -16.25
CA THR A 121 -1.73 -10.29 -17.22
C THR A 121 -0.63 -9.74 -18.11
N VAL A 122 0.58 -10.27 -17.96
CA VAL A 122 1.76 -9.86 -18.76
C VAL A 122 2.08 -10.94 -19.76
N TYR A 123 2.36 -10.55 -21.00
CA TYR A 123 2.88 -11.45 -22.03
C TYR A 123 4.40 -11.39 -22.00
N TYR A 124 5.03 -12.48 -21.56
CA TYR A 124 6.47 -12.61 -21.41
C TYR A 124 7.03 -13.72 -22.29
#